data_AF-A0A380DK34-F1
#
_entry.id   AF-A0A380DK34-F1
#
_cell.length_a   1.000
_cell.length_b   1.000
_cell.length_c   1.000
_cell.angle_alpha   90.00
_cell.angle_beta   90.00
_cell.angle_gamma   90.00
#
_symmetry.space_group_name_H-M   'P 1'
#
loop_
_entity.id
_entity.type
_entity.pdbx_description
1 polymer ?
#
loop_
_entity_poly.entity_id
_entity_poly.type
_entity_poly.pdbx_seq_one_letter_code
_entity_poly.pdbx_strand_id
1 'polypeptide(L)' 'MFGMKVNEQIRLKILEAHDTEALFNLVNRSRDSLREWLPWVDATEQPSDTHAFIKRGLLQFADSNGFQCGIWYEER' A
#
# COMPACT_ATOMS: atom_id res chain seq x y z
N MET A 1 -9.30 5.32 13.39
CA MET A 1 -8.29 4.79 12.45
C MET A 1 -6.95 4.77 13.17
N PHE A 2 -6.37 3.59 13.36
CA PHE A 2 -5.08 3.39 14.03
C PHE A 2 -3.97 3.80 13.05
N GLY A 3 -3.32 4.92 13.32
CA GLY A 3 -2.20 5.41 12.51
C GLY A 3 -1.10 5.91 13.42
N MET A 4 0.13 5.47 13.16
CA MET A 4 1.29 5.91 13.92
C MET A 4 1.78 7.25 13.34
N LYS A 5 1.74 8.30 14.16
CA LYS A 5 2.37 9.58 13.81
C LYS A 5 3.89 9.41 13.90
N VAL A 6 4.59 9.60 12.79
CA VAL A 6 6.07 9.57 12.77
C VAL A 6 6.60 10.96 13.10
N ASN A 7 6.05 11.99 12.47
CA ASN A 7 6.32 13.40 12.75
C ASN A 7 5.11 14.26 12.37
N GLU A 8 5.27 15.58 12.25
CA GLU A 8 4.17 16.51 11.92
C GLU A 8 3.56 16.29 10.54
N GLN A 9 4.33 15.77 9.59
CA GLN A 9 3.92 15.61 8.20
C GLN A 9 3.66 14.14 7.83
N ILE A 10 4.31 13.19 8.51
CA ILE A 10 4.31 11.78 8.12
C ILE A 10 3.47 10.95 9.09
N ARG A 11 2.57 10.15 8.52
CA ARG A 11 1.81 9.12 9.23
C ARG A 11 1.93 7.78 8.53
N LEU A 12 2.01 6.72 9.33
CA LEU A 12 1.84 5.35 8.87
C LEU A 12 0.43 4.89 9.21
N LYS A 13 -0.29 4.35 8.24
CA LYS A 13 -1.62 3.74 8.45
C LYS A 13 -1.62 2.36 7.79
N ILE A 14 -2.36 1.42 8.38
CA ILE A 14 -2.61 0.13 7.74
C ILE A 14 -3.36 0.39 6.44
N LEU A 15 -2.97 -0.28 5.36
CA LEU A 15 -3.69 -0.18 4.09
C LEU A 15 -5.06 -0.84 4.23
N GLU A 16 -6.11 -0.13 3.82
CA GLU A 16 -7.49 -0.59 3.85
C GLU A 16 -8.05 -0.70 2.43
N ALA A 17 -9.17 -1.41 2.26
CA ALA A 17 -9.73 -1.67 0.93
C ALA A 17 -10.02 -0.39 0.12
N HIS A 18 -10.33 0.72 0.79
CA HIS A 18 -10.58 2.01 0.13
C HIS A 18 -9.32 2.66 -0.46
N ASP A 19 -8.12 2.23 -0.05
CA ASP A 19 -6.85 2.74 -0.58
C ASP A 19 -6.46 2.10 -1.92
N THR A 20 -7.18 1.06 -2.35
CA THR A 20 -6.86 0.27 -3.55
C THR A 20 -6.56 1.13 -4.78
N GLU A 21 -7.47 2.04 -5.11
CA GLU A 21 -7.35 2.89 -6.30
C GLU A 21 -6.17 3.86 -6.18
N ALA A 22 -5.99 4.47 -5.01
CA ALA A 22 -4.91 5.41 -4.76
C ALA A 22 -3.54 4.73 -4.88
N LEU A 23 -3.40 3.55 -4.26
CA LEU A 23 -2.17 2.77 -4.27
C LEU A 23 -1.85 2.21 -5.67
N PHE A 24 -2.85 1.65 -6.37
CA PHE A 24 -2.66 1.16 -7.74
C PHE A 24 -2.19 2.29 -8.66
N ASN A 25 -2.83 3.45 -8.60
CA ASN A 25 -2.44 4.60 -9.42
C ASN A 25 -1.06 5.15 -9.06
N LEU A 26 -0.65 5.09 -7.78
CA LEU A 26 0.69 5.49 -7.34
C LEU A 26 1.78 4.56 -7.92
N VAL A 27 1.56 3.25 -7.83
CA VAL A 27 2.45 2.24 -8.42
C VAL A 27 2.51 2.42 -9.94
N ASN A 28 1.36 2.56 -10.59
CA ASN A 28 1.30 2.66 -12.05
C ASN A 28 1.99 3.93 -12.58
N ARG A 29 1.87 5.06 -11.87
CA ARG A 29 2.61 6.30 -12.20
C ARG A 29 4.13 6.16 -12.08
N SER A 30 4.59 5.24 -11.23
CA SER A 30 6.01 5.03 -10.96
C SER A 30 6.54 3.73 -11.59
N ARG A 31 5.73 3.06 -12.44
CA ARG A 31 5.97 1.70 -12.92
C ARG A 31 7.34 1.52 -13.55
N ASP A 32 7.72 2.43 -14.45
CA ASP A 32 8.98 2.33 -15.20
C ASP A 32 10.20 2.37 -14.28
N SER A 33 10.15 3.16 -13.21
CA SER A 33 11.25 3.21 -12.23
C SER A 33 11.20 2.06 -11.24
N LEU A 34 10.01 1.64 -10.80
CA LEU A 34 9.87 0.58 -9.80
C LEU A 34 10.20 -0.81 -10.38
N ARG A 35 9.85 -1.07 -11.64
CA ARG A 35 10.05 -2.38 -12.27
C ARG A 35 11.51 -2.81 -12.42
N GLU A 36 12.44 -1.85 -12.39
CA GLU A 36 13.88 -2.14 -12.38
C GLU A 36 14.31 -2.93 -11.14
N TRP A 37 13.60 -2.75 -10.02
CA TRP A 37 13.99 -3.27 -8.70
C TRP A 37 12.94 -4.19 -8.07
N LEU A 38 11.67 -4.07 -8.47
CA LEU A 38 10.53 -4.72 -7.85
C LEU A 38 9.79 -5.61 -8.86
N PRO A 39 10.07 -6.93 -8.89
CA PRO A 39 9.51 -7.85 -9.88
C PRO A 39 7.98 -7.96 -9.87
N TRP A 40 7.33 -7.64 -8.75
CA TRP A 40 5.87 -7.72 -8.59
C TRP A 40 5.11 -6.61 -9.32
N VAL A 41 5.79 -5.52 -9.70
CA VAL A 41 5.17 -4.36 -10.35
C VAL A 41 4.53 -4.78 -11.66
N ASP A 42 5.23 -5.57 -12.46
CA ASP A 42 4.73 -6.05 -13.75
C ASP A 42 3.56 -7.03 -13.61
N ALA A 43 3.44 -7.72 -12.47
CA ALA A 43 2.32 -8.61 -12.16
C ALA A 43 1.08 -7.88 -11.60
N THR A 44 1.17 -6.58 -11.31
CA THR A 44 0.05 -5.76 -10.82
C THR A 44 -0.51 -4.98 -12.00
N GLU A 45 -1.51 -5.50 -12.69
CA GLU A 45 -2.00 -4.95 -13.98
C GLU A 45 -3.31 -4.17 -13.81
N GLN A 46 -4.07 -4.44 -12.75
CA GLN A 46 -5.39 -3.90 -12.50
C GLN A 46 -5.63 -3.59 -11.01
N PRO A 47 -6.57 -2.69 -10.65
CA PRO A 47 -6.86 -2.36 -9.26
C PRO A 47 -7.20 -3.57 -8.37
N SER A 48 -7.82 -4.61 -8.93
CA SER A 48 -8.14 -5.85 -8.22
C SER A 48 -6.90 -6.60 -7.70
N ASP A 49 -5.75 -6.48 -8.35
CA ASP A 49 -4.51 -7.11 -7.90
C ASP A 49 -3.99 -6.40 -6.63
N THR A 50 -4.02 -5.06 -6.63
CA THR A 50 -3.73 -4.23 -5.46
C THR A 50 -4.72 -4.51 -4.32
N HIS A 51 -6.02 -4.63 -4.62
CA HIS A 51 -7.03 -4.99 -3.62
C HIS A 51 -6.74 -6.36 -2.99
N ALA A 52 -6.32 -7.34 -3.79
CA ALA A 52 -5.92 -8.65 -3.28
C ALA A 52 -4.68 -8.57 -2.37
N PHE A 53 -3.69 -7.74 -2.72
CA PHE A 53 -2.53 -7.45 -1.87
C PHE A 53 -2.95 -6.84 -0.52
N ILE A 54 -3.79 -5.81 -0.53
CA ILE A 54 -4.29 -5.15 0.69
C ILE A 54 -5.05 -6.16 1.57
N LYS A 55 -5.95 -6.96 0.97
CA LYS A 55 -6.69 -7.99 1.70
C LYS A 55 -5.77 -9.02 2.36
N ARG A 56 -4.71 -9.46 1.66
CA ARG A 56 -3.70 -10.36 2.24
C ARG A 56 -2.97 -9.69 3.40
N GLY A 57 -2.62 -8.42 3.28
CA GLY A 57 -2.00 -7.64 4.36
C GLY A 57 -2.89 -7.50 5.60
N LEU A 58 -4.20 -7.31 5.42
CA LEU A 58 -5.16 -7.26 6.52
C LEU A 58 -5.31 -8.61 7.23
N LEU A 59 -5.33 -9.73 6.48
CA LEU A 59 -5.33 -11.08 7.07
C LEU A 59 -4.02 -11.34 7.84
N GLN A 60 -2.88 -10.96 7.27
CA GLN A 60 -1.58 -11.07 7.94
C GLN A 60 -1.56 -10.31 9.28
N PHE A 61 -2.15 -9.11 9.30
CA PHE A 61 -2.28 -8.32 10.52
C PHE A 61 -3.18 -8.98 11.55
N ALA A 62 -4.33 -9.52 11.13
CA ALA A 62 -5.25 -10.25 12.01
C ALA A 62 -4.59 -11.50 12.63
N ASP A 63 -3.74 -12.19 11.85
CA ASP A 63 -3.00 -13.38 12.29
C ASP A 63 -1.72 -13.05 13.08
N SER A 64 -1.46 -11.77 13.41
CA SER A 64 -0.24 -11.32 14.09
C SER A 64 1.06 -11.74 13.39
N ASN A 65 1.03 -11.91 12.07
CA ASN A 65 2.14 -12.41 11.26
C ASN A 65 2.79 -11.31 10.39
N GLY A 66 2.72 -10.07 10.85
CA GLY A 66 3.19 -8.88 10.12
C GLY A 66 2.04 -8.00 9.62
N PHE A 67 2.36 -6.95 8.88
CA PHE A 67 1.37 -6.02 8.34
C PHE A 67 1.90 -5.26 7.14
N GLN A 68 0.98 -4.67 6.38
CA GLN A 68 1.30 -3.76 5.27
C GLN A 68 0.77 -2.37 5.61
N CYS A 69 1.63 -1.36 5.51
CA CYS A 69 1.27 0.02 5.79
C CYS A 69 1.65 0.94 4.63
N GLY A 70 0.84 1.97 4.43
CA GLY A 70 1.16 3.09 3.56
C GLY A 70 1.87 4.20 4.34
N ILE A 71 2.52 5.09 3.60
CA ILE A 71 3.11 6.33 4.12
C ILE A 71 2.27 7.48 3.59
N TRP A 72 1.62 8.21 4.48
CA TRP A 72 0.90 9.44 4.16
C TRP A 72 1.77 10.64 4.49
N TYR A 73 1.87 11.56 3.54
CA TYR A 73 2.59 12.81 3.70
C TYR A 73 1.59 13.97 3.63
N GLU A 74 1.53 14.77 4.70
CA GLU A 74 0.58 15.89 4.83
C GLU A 74 -0.89 15.46 4.62
N GLU A 75 -1.26 14.28 5.16
CA GLU A 75 -2.58 13.64 5.00
C GLU A 75 -2.97 13.28 3.56
N ARG A 76 -1.99 13.21 2.65
CA ARG A 76 -2.16 12.76 1.26
C ARG A 76 -1.44 11.45 1.00
#